data_AF-A0A250WQC9-F1
#
_entry.id   AF-A0A250WQC9-F1
#
_cell.length_a   1.000
_cell.length_b   1.000
_cell.length_c   1.000
_cell.angle_alpha   90.00
_cell.angle_beta   90.00
_cell.angle_gamma   90.00
#
_symmetry.space_group_name_H-M   'P 1'
#
loop_
_entity.id
_entity.type
_entity.pdbx_description
1 polymer ?
#
loop_
_entity_poly.entity_id
_entity_poly.type
_entity_poly.pdbx_seq_one_letter_code
_entity_poly.pdbx_strand_id
1 'polypeptide(L)'
;MKKSNAQFKTCLGPSSKLPNVYWQAISTQQLRHYHSFIALPPATDVTIRGPESYRYVRQEDVLWSSLHAGVLTTGKLSQALGLREPHVAQRISAPKVVNSVKEAYVHLLQPPWFNPNYTETSGKEGDACEFNERLRIRYNSELIAQHDQLSKEGESESDKRRVSELLGLRGTTAIRLTWGTIQEPSSLHILMQMFPSATLEEVGMFNVKASDLPTQNLGFGSSELPSLGASPDAVISHRLPIFATDLQEGREMIDHMMSGGFRSPLMSYTSTSVEAGPEAGVTTSHHSLGAWLGSQVVGNMTFSEGSQVGSTAWCVAEAVLKRALSRVTSKGIETSDLMGSNSQGGADSVVLNRVEAAQGTTTRVQAKIVSLQTTWSESVSHLATKLLASRDNLVELRRAATHDSQNMAALDPVLWMDVREVVEVKNHSPFAFKGQRKAKKGRLHLEYRIADPGPMQSLRPIWMPQLQMHCLASGAASVLLLTRSATKGVRLFRVYRDTPYIQLMLTCLREFQTRAVLQKVEPTTDFYQNCHWYPEIIERTVQLAQEAQLVAQVDSRSVKLPVHADDNAFWNLNR
;
A
#
# COMPACT_ATOMS: atom_id res chain seq x y z
N MET A 1 -5.84 -44.55 -0.67
CA MET A 1 -5.71 -44.03 0.70
C MET A 1 -7.08 -43.92 1.34
N LYS A 2 -7.36 -44.69 2.40
CA LYS A 2 -8.63 -44.63 3.14
C LYS A 2 -8.69 -43.30 3.91
N LYS A 3 -9.73 -42.49 3.67
CA LYS A 3 -10.05 -41.30 4.49
C LYS A 3 -10.30 -41.76 5.93
N SER A 4 -9.34 -41.57 6.83
CA SER A 4 -9.55 -41.78 8.26
C SER A 4 -10.38 -40.61 8.80
N ASN A 5 -11.68 -40.84 8.91
CA ASN A 5 -12.65 -39.98 9.58
C ASN A 5 -12.49 -40.10 11.11
N ALA A 6 -11.26 -39.97 11.63
CA ALA A 6 -11.03 -39.91 13.06
C ALA A 6 -11.53 -38.55 13.55
N GLN A 7 -12.72 -38.54 14.16
CA GLN A 7 -13.23 -37.41 14.92
C GLN A 7 -12.19 -37.06 15.99
N PHE A 8 -11.41 -36.01 15.76
CA PHE A 8 -10.62 -35.37 16.79
C PHE A 8 -11.61 -34.80 17.81
N LYS A 9 -11.92 -35.58 18.87
CA LYS A 9 -12.65 -35.05 20.01
C LYS A 9 -11.77 -33.98 20.64
N THR A 10 -12.11 -32.72 20.44
CA THR A 10 -11.38 -31.63 21.05
C THR A 10 -11.54 -31.71 22.57
N CYS A 11 -10.41 -31.64 23.25
CA CYS A 11 -10.34 -31.90 24.68
C CYS A 11 -10.82 -30.70 25.50
N LEU A 12 -11.47 -29.69 24.91
CA LEU A 12 -11.80 -28.46 25.63
C LEU A 12 -13.02 -28.65 26.54
N GLY A 13 -12.94 -28.08 27.74
CA GLY A 13 -14.05 -28.03 28.67
C GLY A 13 -15.14 -27.05 28.16
N PRO A 14 -16.43 -27.34 28.42
CA PRO A 14 -17.56 -26.50 27.95
C PRO A 14 -17.54 -25.06 28.47
N SER A 15 -16.85 -24.83 29.59
CA SER A 15 -16.67 -23.49 30.18
C SER A 15 -15.50 -22.70 29.59
N SER A 16 -14.72 -23.26 28.66
CA SER A 16 -13.54 -22.56 28.12
C SER A 16 -13.95 -21.27 27.41
N LYS A 17 -13.18 -20.21 27.61
CA LYS A 17 -13.31 -18.95 26.86
C LYS A 17 -12.42 -19.04 25.63
N LEU A 18 -12.89 -19.77 24.63
CA LEU A 18 -12.18 -19.96 23.38
C LEU A 18 -12.39 -18.75 22.45
N PRO A 19 -11.34 -18.03 22.05
CA PRO A 19 -11.46 -16.91 21.12
C PRO A 19 -12.10 -17.33 19.79
N ASN A 20 -13.07 -16.54 19.33
CA ASN A 20 -13.56 -16.61 17.97
C ASN A 20 -12.68 -15.75 17.07
N VAL A 21 -11.80 -16.36 16.29
CA VAL A 21 -10.90 -15.61 15.40
C VAL A 21 -11.63 -14.96 14.21
N TYR A 22 -12.87 -15.39 13.96
CA TYR A 22 -13.77 -14.88 12.92
C TYR A 22 -14.75 -13.82 13.45
N TRP A 23 -14.63 -13.43 14.73
CA TRP A 23 -15.44 -12.36 15.30
C TRP A 23 -15.28 -11.10 14.45
N GLN A 24 -16.39 -10.55 13.94
CA GLN A 24 -16.41 -9.38 13.05
C GLN A 24 -15.69 -9.56 11.70
N ALA A 25 -15.41 -10.80 11.28
CA ALA A 25 -14.73 -11.09 10.03
C ALA A 25 -15.71 -11.28 8.87
N ILE A 26 -15.33 -10.81 7.69
CA ILE A 26 -15.83 -11.27 6.39
C ILE A 26 -14.75 -12.08 5.68
N SER A 27 -15.16 -13.01 4.83
CA SER A 27 -14.21 -13.77 4.00
C SER A 27 -13.71 -12.94 2.82
N THR A 28 -12.53 -13.28 2.30
CA THR A 28 -12.03 -12.68 1.06
C THR A 28 -13.00 -12.91 -0.10
N GLN A 29 -13.66 -14.08 -0.15
CA GLN A 29 -14.67 -14.38 -1.16
C GLN A 29 -15.87 -13.42 -1.07
N GLN A 30 -16.35 -13.10 0.13
CA GLN A 30 -17.39 -12.09 0.32
C GLN A 30 -16.92 -10.70 -0.12
N LEU A 31 -15.68 -10.33 0.20
CA LEU A 31 -15.09 -9.06 -0.22
C LEU A 31 -15.06 -8.90 -1.75
N ARG A 32 -14.76 -9.99 -2.48
CA ARG A 32 -14.69 -9.99 -3.96
C ARG A 32 -16.01 -9.64 -4.66
N HIS A 33 -17.14 -9.77 -3.98
CA HIS A 33 -18.45 -9.50 -4.57
C HIS A 33 -18.93 -8.05 -4.41
N TYR A 34 -18.16 -7.21 -3.73
CA TYR A 34 -18.49 -5.79 -3.64
C TYR A 34 -18.09 -5.06 -4.92
N HIS A 35 -18.99 -4.24 -5.46
CA HIS A 35 -18.78 -3.53 -6.74
C HIS A 35 -17.54 -2.62 -6.79
N SER A 36 -17.15 -2.04 -5.65
CA SER A 36 -15.95 -1.20 -5.56
C SER A 36 -14.67 -1.99 -5.30
N PHE A 37 -14.74 -3.32 -5.21
CA PHE A 37 -13.60 -4.21 -5.08
C PHE A 37 -13.33 -4.95 -6.40
N ILE A 38 -12.13 -4.77 -6.96
CA ILE A 38 -11.70 -5.41 -8.21
C ILE A 38 -10.89 -6.65 -7.84
N ALA A 39 -11.55 -7.80 -7.89
CA ALA A 39 -10.98 -9.10 -7.53
C ALA A 39 -10.01 -9.63 -8.59
N LEU A 40 -9.00 -10.39 -8.18
CA LEU A 40 -8.19 -11.18 -9.09
C LEU A 40 -8.95 -12.45 -9.50
N PRO A 41 -8.82 -12.95 -10.74
CA PRO A 41 -9.33 -14.27 -11.12
C PRO A 41 -8.59 -15.40 -10.37
N PRO A 42 -9.11 -16.65 -10.36
CA PRO A 42 -8.40 -17.80 -9.82
C PRO A 42 -7.02 -17.97 -10.46
N ALA A 43 -6.00 -18.35 -9.68
CA ALA A 43 -4.63 -18.46 -10.18
C ALA A 43 -4.47 -19.51 -11.30
N THR A 44 -5.38 -20.49 -11.38
CA THR A 44 -5.43 -21.49 -12.46
C THR A 44 -5.67 -20.89 -13.84
N ASP A 45 -6.28 -19.70 -13.89
CA ASP A 45 -6.71 -19.06 -15.13
C ASP A 45 -5.69 -18.00 -15.58
N VAL A 46 -4.80 -17.58 -14.67
CA VAL A 46 -3.80 -16.55 -14.88
C VAL A 46 -2.61 -17.10 -15.65
N THR A 47 -2.14 -16.34 -16.64
CA THR A 47 -0.92 -16.65 -17.38
C THR A 47 0.29 -16.03 -16.69
N ILE A 48 1.28 -16.86 -16.31
CA ILE A 48 2.51 -16.40 -15.67
C ILE A 48 3.66 -16.39 -16.67
N ARG A 49 4.07 -15.19 -17.07
CA ARG A 49 5.25 -14.94 -17.90
C ARG A 49 6.04 -13.77 -17.32
N GLY A 50 7.11 -14.12 -16.63
CA GLY A 50 8.01 -13.17 -15.99
C GLY A 50 7.44 -12.49 -14.73
N PRO A 51 8.29 -11.78 -13.99
CA PRO A 51 7.95 -11.19 -12.69
C PRO A 51 6.80 -10.18 -12.73
N GLU A 52 6.57 -9.52 -13.87
CA GLU A 52 5.48 -8.54 -14.01
C GLU A 52 4.09 -9.17 -13.89
N SER A 53 3.95 -10.46 -14.24
CA SER A 53 2.68 -11.18 -14.17
C SER A 53 2.31 -11.65 -12.76
N TYR A 54 3.25 -11.62 -11.80
CA TYR A 54 3.06 -12.17 -10.45
C TYR A 54 2.01 -11.40 -9.63
N ARG A 55 1.75 -10.14 -9.99
CA ARG A 55 0.71 -9.30 -9.40
C ARG A 55 -0.72 -9.79 -9.64
N TYR A 56 -0.90 -10.74 -10.55
CA TYR A 56 -2.22 -11.33 -10.85
C TYR A 56 -2.47 -12.63 -10.07
N VAL A 57 -1.48 -13.13 -9.32
CA VAL A 57 -1.65 -14.33 -8.48
C VAL A 57 -2.16 -13.93 -7.12
N ARG A 58 -3.32 -14.47 -6.74
CA ARG A 58 -3.94 -14.28 -5.41
C ARG A 58 -2.99 -14.69 -4.29
N GLN A 59 -2.95 -13.90 -3.21
CA GLN A 59 -1.98 -14.12 -2.13
C GLN A 59 -2.25 -15.39 -1.33
N GLU A 60 -3.49 -15.88 -1.29
CA GLU A 60 -3.82 -17.15 -0.65
C GLU A 60 -3.46 -18.39 -1.49
N ASP A 61 -3.04 -18.21 -2.75
CA ASP A 61 -2.71 -19.32 -3.64
C ASP A 61 -1.31 -19.90 -3.32
N VAL A 62 -1.17 -21.21 -3.48
CA VAL A 62 0.10 -21.92 -3.26
C VAL A 62 1.18 -21.46 -4.25
N LEU A 63 0.77 -21.06 -5.46
CA LEU A 63 1.66 -20.47 -6.46
C LEU A 63 2.28 -19.18 -5.94
N TRP A 64 1.51 -18.29 -5.31
CA TRP A 64 2.04 -17.04 -4.76
C TRP A 64 3.17 -17.27 -3.76
N SER A 65 3.02 -18.27 -2.90
CA SER A 65 4.10 -18.68 -1.96
C SER A 65 5.34 -19.18 -2.70
N SER A 66 5.15 -19.86 -3.83
CA SER A 66 6.26 -20.38 -4.64
C SER A 66 7.02 -19.27 -5.37
N LEU A 67 6.33 -18.23 -5.83
CA LEU A 67 6.93 -17.08 -6.51
C LEU A 67 7.90 -16.26 -5.64
N HIS A 68 7.86 -16.44 -4.31
CA HIS A 68 8.77 -15.80 -3.36
C HIS A 68 10.19 -16.38 -3.34
N ALA A 69 10.39 -17.60 -3.86
CA ALA A 69 11.69 -18.26 -3.84
C ALA A 69 12.73 -17.36 -4.52
N GLY A 70 13.84 -17.07 -3.84
CA GLY A 70 14.92 -16.22 -4.36
C GLY A 70 14.58 -14.72 -4.52
N VAL A 71 13.37 -14.28 -4.17
CA VAL A 71 12.94 -12.87 -4.24
C VAL A 71 12.92 -12.27 -2.84
N LEU A 72 13.65 -11.17 -2.63
CA LEU A 72 13.60 -10.42 -1.38
C LEU A 72 12.30 -9.59 -1.32
N THR A 73 11.30 -10.14 -0.63
CA THR A 73 10.04 -9.42 -0.37
C THR A 73 9.99 -8.76 1.00
N THR A 74 8.95 -7.99 1.25
CA THR A 74 8.76 -7.21 2.48
C THR A 74 8.79 -8.03 3.76
N GLY A 75 8.43 -9.32 3.72
CA GLY A 75 8.53 -10.24 4.87
C GLY A 75 9.97 -10.49 5.35
N LYS A 76 10.96 -10.38 4.45
CA LYS A 76 12.39 -10.62 4.71
C LYS A 76 13.25 -9.36 4.59
N LEU A 77 12.69 -8.28 4.03
CA LEU A 77 13.38 -7.01 3.82
C LEU A 77 14.03 -6.45 5.10
N SER A 78 13.29 -6.39 6.21
CA SER A 78 13.84 -5.90 7.49
C SER A 78 15.04 -6.70 8.00
N GLN A 79 15.15 -7.98 7.62
CA GLN A 79 16.26 -8.84 7.97
C GLN A 79 17.48 -8.54 7.09
N ALA A 80 17.28 -8.43 5.78
CA ALA A 80 18.34 -8.06 4.84
C ALA A 80 18.93 -6.68 5.14
N LEU A 81 18.11 -5.74 5.62
CA LEU A 81 18.54 -4.39 6.00
C LEU A 81 19.21 -4.30 7.38
N GLY A 82 19.40 -5.41 8.12
CA GLY A 82 20.04 -5.38 9.44
C GLY A 82 19.20 -4.72 10.55
N LEU A 83 17.93 -4.42 10.29
CA LEU A 83 17.10 -3.64 11.21
C LEU A 83 16.74 -4.41 12.50
N ARG A 84 16.93 -5.72 12.50
CA ARG A 84 16.72 -6.59 13.67
C ARG A 84 17.98 -6.85 14.48
N GLU A 85 19.11 -6.24 14.10
CA GLU A 85 20.36 -6.31 14.86
C GLU A 85 20.18 -5.71 16.27
N PRO A 86 20.81 -6.27 17.32
CA PRO A 86 20.52 -5.87 18.70
C PRO A 86 20.70 -4.37 19.00
N HIS A 87 21.67 -3.72 18.36
CA HIS A 87 21.97 -2.30 18.57
C HIS A 87 20.97 -1.38 17.83
N VAL A 88 20.33 -1.87 16.76
CA VAL A 88 19.32 -1.12 15.99
C VAL A 88 17.91 -1.36 16.52
N ALA A 89 17.58 -2.61 16.88
CA ALA A 89 16.23 -3.06 17.15
C ALA A 89 15.51 -2.22 18.22
N GLN A 90 16.25 -1.75 19.23
CA GLN A 90 15.71 -0.86 20.27
C GLN A 90 15.29 0.51 19.72
N ARG A 91 16.09 1.10 18.82
CA ARG A 91 15.84 2.44 18.26
C ARG A 91 14.61 2.47 17.35
N ILE A 92 14.33 1.36 16.65
CA ILE A 92 13.23 1.26 15.69
C ILE A 92 12.02 0.45 16.17
N SER A 93 12.00 0.09 17.47
CA SER A 93 10.92 -0.72 18.09
C SER A 93 10.70 -2.09 17.42
N ALA A 94 11.79 -2.73 16.97
CA ALA A 94 11.77 -4.08 16.41
C ALA A 94 12.00 -5.14 17.49
N PRO A 95 11.43 -6.35 17.35
CA PRO A 95 11.82 -7.48 18.18
C PRO A 95 13.30 -7.82 17.91
N LYS A 96 14.07 -8.06 18.98
CA LYS A 96 15.45 -8.53 18.88
C LYS A 96 15.45 -9.97 18.36
N VAL A 97 16.08 -10.20 17.20
CA VAL A 97 16.20 -11.53 16.59
C VAL A 97 17.66 -11.77 16.23
N VAL A 98 18.28 -12.75 16.88
CA VAL A 98 19.64 -13.20 16.57
C VAL A 98 19.63 -13.86 15.19
N ASN A 99 20.68 -13.68 14.40
CA ASN A 99 20.85 -14.27 13.06
C ASN A 99 19.80 -13.87 12.02
N SER A 100 19.09 -12.75 12.19
CA SER A 100 18.08 -12.31 11.23
C SER A 100 18.62 -12.13 9.81
N VAL A 101 19.78 -11.46 9.65
CA VAL A 101 20.44 -11.25 8.35
C VAL A 101 20.76 -12.59 7.64
N LYS A 102 21.18 -13.61 8.41
CA LYS A 102 21.44 -14.95 7.89
C LYS A 102 20.20 -15.60 7.29
N GLU A 103 19.03 -15.39 7.85
CA GLU A 103 17.78 -15.91 7.27
C GLU A 103 17.48 -15.30 5.90
N ALA A 104 17.74 -14.00 5.71
CA ALA A 104 17.61 -13.35 4.41
C ALA A 104 18.64 -13.87 3.39
N TYR A 105 19.87 -14.14 3.85
CA TYR A 105 20.92 -14.74 3.03
C TYR A 105 20.52 -16.12 2.51
N VAL A 106 20.09 -17.02 3.41
CA VAL A 106 19.63 -18.37 3.02
C VAL A 106 18.45 -18.31 2.05
N HIS A 107 17.52 -17.37 2.25
CA HIS A 107 16.38 -17.15 1.36
C HIS A 107 16.82 -16.75 -0.05
N LEU A 108 17.78 -15.83 -0.17
CA LEU A 108 18.29 -15.33 -1.45
C LEU A 108 19.18 -16.32 -2.21
N LEU A 109 19.67 -17.38 -1.56
CA LEU A 109 20.36 -18.48 -2.22
C LEU A 109 19.39 -19.48 -2.88
N GLN A 110 18.09 -19.40 -2.59
CA GLN A 110 17.10 -20.27 -3.23
C GLN A 110 16.98 -19.90 -4.71
N PRO A 111 16.88 -20.90 -5.61
CA PRO A 111 16.62 -20.62 -7.01
C PRO A 111 15.25 -19.95 -7.16
N PRO A 112 15.12 -18.96 -8.06
CA PRO A 112 13.82 -18.38 -8.37
C PRO A 112 12.86 -19.44 -8.90
N TRP A 113 11.57 -19.22 -8.67
CA TRP A 113 10.56 -20.12 -9.21
C TRP A 113 10.65 -20.22 -10.73
N PHE A 114 10.54 -21.45 -11.24
CA PHE A 114 10.63 -21.77 -12.66
C PHE A 114 9.41 -22.60 -13.07
N ASN A 115 8.78 -22.23 -14.19
CA ASN A 115 7.68 -23.01 -14.77
C ASN A 115 8.19 -23.91 -15.89
N PRO A 116 8.26 -25.25 -15.71
CA PRO A 116 8.75 -26.15 -16.74
C PRO A 116 7.86 -26.24 -17.98
N ASN A 117 6.58 -25.86 -17.88
CA ASN A 117 5.64 -25.88 -19.00
C ASN A 117 5.71 -24.63 -19.89
N TYR A 118 6.50 -23.63 -19.49
CA TYR A 118 6.74 -22.43 -20.29
C TYR A 118 8.19 -22.46 -20.78
N THR A 119 8.38 -22.96 -22.00
CA THR A 119 9.59 -22.70 -22.77
C THR A 119 9.57 -21.24 -23.21
N GLU A 120 10.72 -20.56 -23.21
CA GLU A 120 10.91 -19.14 -23.60
C GLU A 120 10.43 -18.77 -25.03
N THR A 121 9.79 -19.69 -25.73
CA THR A 121 9.39 -19.57 -27.12
C THR A 121 7.99 -18.91 -27.25
N SER A 122 8.01 -17.64 -27.69
CA SER A 122 7.09 -17.02 -28.68
C SER A 122 6.09 -15.91 -28.28
N GLY A 123 6.00 -15.45 -27.03
CA GLY A 123 5.20 -14.24 -26.74
C GLY A 123 5.82 -13.33 -25.69
N LYS A 124 5.61 -12.02 -25.82
CA LYS A 124 6.23 -10.99 -24.97
C LYS A 124 5.57 -11.00 -23.58
N GLU A 125 6.31 -10.62 -22.53
CA GLU A 125 5.77 -10.48 -21.16
C GLU A 125 4.57 -9.51 -21.10
N GLY A 126 4.57 -8.47 -21.94
CA GLY A 126 3.45 -7.55 -22.09
C GLY A 126 2.15 -8.25 -22.50
N ASP A 127 2.23 -9.30 -23.32
CA ASP A 127 1.06 -10.05 -23.79
C ASP A 127 0.37 -10.79 -22.63
N ALA A 128 1.14 -11.30 -21.66
CA ALA A 128 0.59 -11.99 -20.48
C ALA A 128 -0.08 -11.03 -19.52
N CYS A 129 0.53 -9.87 -19.25
CA CYS A 129 -0.07 -8.85 -18.39
C CYS A 129 -1.36 -8.31 -18.99
N GLU A 130 -1.39 -8.06 -20.30
CA GLU A 130 -2.60 -7.60 -21.01
C GLU A 130 -3.69 -8.69 -21.04
N PHE A 131 -3.30 -9.95 -21.26
CA PHE A 131 -4.21 -11.09 -21.17
C PHE A 131 -4.84 -11.22 -19.77
N ASN A 132 -4.01 -11.19 -18.73
CA ASN A 132 -4.47 -11.29 -17.35
C ASN A 132 -5.39 -10.12 -16.96
N GLU A 133 -5.11 -8.92 -17.45
CA GLU A 133 -5.98 -7.76 -17.22
C GLU A 133 -7.35 -7.95 -17.89
N ARG A 134 -7.39 -8.43 -19.15
CA ARG A 134 -8.66 -8.76 -19.82
C ARG A 134 -9.44 -9.84 -19.06
N LEU A 135 -8.73 -10.86 -18.57
CA LEU A 135 -9.33 -11.91 -17.76
C LEU A 135 -9.90 -11.36 -16.45
N ARG A 136 -9.17 -10.48 -15.77
CA ARG A 136 -9.60 -9.80 -14.54
C ARG A 136 -10.88 -9.00 -14.77
N ILE A 137 -10.95 -8.24 -15.87
CA ILE A 137 -12.15 -7.46 -16.24
C ILE A 137 -13.36 -8.37 -16.45
N ARG A 138 -13.17 -9.46 -17.22
CA ARG A 138 -14.22 -10.45 -17.47
C ARG A 138 -14.71 -11.09 -16.15
N TYR A 139 -13.79 -11.53 -15.31
CA TYR A 139 -14.09 -12.16 -14.03
C TYR A 139 -14.93 -11.26 -13.12
N ASN A 140 -14.56 -9.98 -12.99
CA ASN A 140 -15.33 -9.02 -12.18
C ASN A 140 -16.71 -8.71 -12.78
N SER A 141 -16.83 -8.71 -14.10
CA SER A 141 -18.14 -8.56 -14.76
C SER A 141 -19.07 -9.74 -14.46
N GLU A 142 -18.52 -10.96 -14.42
CA GLU A 142 -19.26 -12.17 -14.07
C GLU A 142 -19.64 -12.21 -12.58
N LEU A 143 -18.75 -11.77 -11.67
CA LEU A 143 -19.04 -11.66 -10.23
C LEU A 143 -20.21 -10.73 -9.94
N ILE A 144 -20.28 -9.58 -10.64
CA ILE A 144 -21.39 -8.64 -10.53
C ILE A 144 -22.72 -9.29 -10.93
N ALA A 145 -22.72 -10.09 -11.99
CA ALA A 145 -23.92 -10.81 -12.43
C ALA A 145 -24.37 -11.91 -11.45
N GLN A 146 -23.47 -12.37 -10.57
CA GLN A 146 -23.71 -13.46 -9.61
C GLN A 146 -24.01 -12.97 -8.18
N HIS A 147 -24.09 -11.65 -7.97
CA HIS A 147 -24.21 -11.05 -6.63
C HIS A 147 -25.35 -11.65 -5.78
N ASP A 148 -26.48 -12.01 -6.40
CA ASP A 148 -27.64 -12.58 -5.71
C ASP A 148 -27.45 -14.04 -5.21
N GLN A 149 -26.38 -14.73 -5.62
CA GLN A 149 -26.15 -16.16 -5.31
C GLN A 149 -25.21 -16.40 -4.11
N LEU A 150 -24.68 -15.34 -3.50
CA LEU A 150 -23.71 -15.33 -2.39
C LEU A 150 -24.15 -16.04 -1.10
N SER A 151 -25.45 -16.33 -0.95
CA SER A 151 -26.04 -16.83 0.29
C SER A 151 -25.63 -18.26 0.69
N LYS A 152 -24.78 -18.95 -0.10
CA LYS A 152 -24.39 -20.36 0.15
C LYS A 152 -22.88 -20.61 0.26
N GLU A 153 -22.02 -19.63 0.00
CA GLU A 153 -20.57 -19.84 0.05
C GLU A 153 -19.98 -19.37 1.40
N GLY A 154 -19.64 -20.33 2.27
CA GLY A 154 -18.95 -20.04 3.52
C GLY A 154 -18.53 -21.30 4.27
N GLU A 155 -17.40 -21.21 4.99
CA GLU A 155 -17.01 -22.24 5.95
C GLU A 155 -18.12 -22.46 6.98
N SER A 156 -18.41 -23.73 7.30
CA SER A 156 -19.40 -24.03 8.32
C SER A 156 -18.97 -23.47 9.68
N GLU A 157 -19.93 -23.08 10.51
CA GLU A 157 -19.66 -22.65 11.90
C GLU A 157 -18.83 -23.68 12.68
N SER A 158 -19.05 -24.98 12.42
CA SER A 158 -18.25 -26.05 13.02
C SER A 158 -16.79 -26.04 12.57
N ASP A 159 -16.51 -25.72 11.30
CA ASP A 159 -15.15 -25.67 10.78
C ASP A 159 -14.40 -24.45 11.34
N LYS A 160 -15.05 -23.28 11.34
CA LYS A 160 -14.51 -22.06 11.96
C LYS A 160 -14.17 -22.26 13.44
N ARG A 161 -15.10 -22.87 14.19
CA ARG A 161 -14.88 -23.24 15.60
C ARG A 161 -13.68 -24.16 15.73
N ARG A 162 -13.59 -25.20 14.90
CA ARG A 162 -12.47 -26.16 14.92
C ARG A 162 -11.12 -25.48 14.69
N VAL A 163 -11.05 -24.53 13.75
CA VAL A 163 -9.84 -23.72 13.52
C VAL A 163 -9.47 -22.95 14.79
N SER A 164 -10.42 -22.23 15.39
CA SER A 164 -10.22 -21.56 16.68
C SER A 164 -9.73 -22.50 17.78
N GLU A 165 -10.28 -23.72 17.89
CA GLU A 165 -9.87 -24.72 18.89
C GLU A 165 -8.41 -25.13 18.70
N LEU A 166 -7.99 -25.41 17.46
CA LEU A 166 -6.60 -25.77 17.15
C LEU A 166 -5.62 -24.62 17.45
N LEU A 167 -6.01 -23.38 17.13
CA LEU A 167 -5.21 -22.20 17.43
C LEU A 167 -5.10 -21.95 18.93
N GLY A 168 -6.21 -22.12 19.66
CA GLY A 168 -6.26 -22.02 21.12
C GLY A 168 -5.26 -22.94 21.81
N LEU A 169 -5.13 -24.18 21.31
CA LEU A 169 -4.16 -25.18 21.80
C LEU A 169 -2.71 -24.86 21.43
N ARG A 170 -2.48 -24.15 20.32
CA ARG A 170 -1.14 -23.66 19.91
C ARG A 170 -0.72 -22.37 20.64
N GLY A 171 -1.64 -21.75 21.37
CA GLY A 171 -1.38 -20.60 22.23
C GLY A 171 -1.58 -19.24 21.57
N THR A 172 -1.39 -18.18 22.35
CA THR A 172 -1.73 -16.80 22.00
C THR A 172 -1.09 -16.31 20.70
N THR A 173 0.15 -16.69 20.42
CA THR A 173 0.85 -16.26 19.18
C THR A 173 0.13 -16.78 17.94
N ALA A 174 -0.32 -18.04 17.94
CA ALA A 174 -1.05 -18.62 16.82
C ALA A 174 -2.40 -17.92 16.59
N ILE A 175 -3.10 -17.59 17.68
CA ILE A 175 -4.34 -16.79 17.62
C ILE A 175 -4.07 -15.41 17.02
N ARG A 176 -3.04 -14.70 17.49
CA ARG A 176 -2.73 -13.34 17.03
C ARG A 176 -2.38 -13.29 15.55
N LEU A 177 -1.54 -14.22 15.08
CA LEU A 177 -1.15 -14.29 13.68
C LEU A 177 -2.36 -14.60 12.79
N THR A 178 -3.15 -15.61 13.15
CA THR A 178 -4.31 -16.02 12.36
C THR A 178 -5.44 -14.98 12.39
N TRP A 179 -5.64 -14.32 13.54
CA TRP A 179 -6.53 -13.15 13.64
C TRP A 179 -6.11 -12.05 12.66
N GLY A 180 -4.80 -11.79 12.57
CA GLY A 180 -4.22 -10.84 11.62
C GLY A 180 -4.80 -11.04 10.22
N THR A 181 -4.58 -12.24 9.69
CA THR A 181 -4.99 -12.65 8.34
C THR A 181 -6.50 -12.71 8.14
N ILE A 182 -7.25 -13.36 9.04
CA ILE A 182 -8.71 -13.49 8.91
C ILE A 182 -9.42 -12.14 8.87
N GLN A 183 -8.84 -11.11 9.52
CA GLN A 183 -9.45 -9.79 9.62
C GLN A 183 -9.05 -8.84 8.49
N GLU A 184 -8.12 -9.21 7.61
CA GLU A 184 -7.67 -8.39 6.46
C GLU A 184 -8.85 -7.99 5.57
N PRO A 185 -9.74 -8.91 5.11
CA PRO A 185 -10.84 -8.52 4.23
C PRO A 185 -11.81 -7.53 4.88
N SER A 186 -11.97 -7.62 6.20
CA SER A 186 -12.85 -6.70 6.95
C SER A 186 -12.24 -5.31 7.05
N SER A 187 -10.92 -5.23 7.22
CA SER A 187 -10.18 -3.96 7.18
C SER A 187 -10.27 -3.28 5.80
N LEU A 188 -10.14 -4.05 4.73
CA LEU A 188 -10.30 -3.57 3.36
C LEU A 188 -11.74 -3.09 3.08
N HIS A 189 -12.74 -3.83 3.56
CA HIS A 189 -14.14 -3.40 3.46
C HIS A 189 -14.40 -2.06 4.16
N ILE A 190 -13.84 -1.85 5.35
CA ILE A 190 -13.94 -0.56 6.06
C ILE A 190 -13.30 0.56 5.25
N LEU A 191 -12.15 0.30 4.62
CA LEU A 191 -11.50 1.29 3.76
C LEU A 191 -12.40 1.70 2.59
N MET A 192 -13.13 0.76 1.97
CA MET A 192 -14.08 1.07 0.90
C MET A 192 -15.25 1.94 1.38
N GLN A 193 -15.68 1.79 2.64
CA GLN A 193 -16.69 2.67 3.23
C GLN A 193 -16.15 4.08 3.48
N MET A 194 -14.87 4.20 3.85
CA MET A 194 -14.21 5.49 4.04
C MET A 194 -13.97 6.25 2.72
N PHE A 195 -13.84 5.51 1.61
CA PHE A 195 -13.62 6.05 0.27
C PHE A 195 -14.65 5.51 -0.74
N PRO A 196 -15.94 5.90 -0.62
CA PRO A 196 -17.01 5.30 -1.41
C PRO A 196 -16.90 5.59 -2.93
N SER A 197 -16.14 6.62 -3.32
CA SER A 197 -15.87 6.96 -4.73
C SER A 197 -14.61 6.32 -5.29
N ALA A 198 -13.81 5.64 -4.47
CA ALA A 198 -12.61 4.96 -4.89
C ALA A 198 -12.90 3.49 -5.25
N THR A 199 -12.00 2.89 -6.02
CA THR A 199 -11.98 1.44 -6.23
C THR A 199 -10.79 0.83 -5.51
N LEU A 200 -11.00 -0.34 -4.90
CA LEU A 200 -9.97 -1.11 -4.24
C LEU A 200 -9.65 -2.34 -5.09
N GLU A 201 -8.39 -2.60 -5.38
CA GLU A 201 -7.94 -3.69 -6.24
C GLU A 201 -7.22 -4.75 -5.41
N GLU A 202 -7.63 -6.01 -5.60
CA GLU A 202 -6.86 -7.16 -5.16
C GLU A 202 -5.59 -7.28 -6.02
N VAL A 203 -4.47 -7.56 -5.36
CA VAL A 203 -3.15 -7.63 -5.99
C VAL A 203 -2.31 -8.75 -5.40
N GLY A 204 -1.51 -9.38 -6.26
CA GLY A 204 -0.47 -10.33 -5.90
C GLY A 204 0.85 -9.65 -5.58
N MET A 205 1.95 -10.23 -6.05
CA MET A 205 3.28 -9.69 -5.84
C MET A 205 3.72 -8.75 -6.97
N PHE A 206 4.01 -7.50 -6.65
CA PHE A 206 4.73 -6.57 -7.51
C PHE A 206 6.23 -6.83 -7.42
N ASN A 207 6.92 -6.87 -8.56
CA ASN A 207 8.37 -6.93 -8.60
C ASN A 207 8.94 -5.58 -9.05
N VAL A 208 10.06 -5.17 -8.45
CA VAL A 208 10.74 -3.93 -8.84
C VAL A 208 11.40 -4.13 -10.20
N LYS A 209 11.05 -3.29 -11.17
CA LYS A 209 11.69 -3.32 -12.49
C LYS A 209 12.96 -2.47 -12.47
N ALA A 210 13.89 -2.76 -13.38
CA ALA A 210 15.07 -1.93 -13.56
C ALA A 210 14.72 -0.47 -13.91
N SER A 211 13.61 -0.25 -14.62
CA SER A 211 13.06 1.08 -14.93
C SER A 211 12.52 1.83 -13.72
N ASP A 212 12.15 1.13 -12.65
CA ASP A 212 11.54 1.73 -11.46
C ASP A 212 12.60 2.17 -10.44
N LEU A 213 13.84 1.73 -10.64
CA LEU A 213 14.98 2.14 -9.82
C LEU A 213 15.25 3.63 -10.07
N PRO A 214 15.56 4.42 -9.02
CA PRO A 214 15.99 5.80 -9.19
C PRO A 214 17.38 5.85 -9.86
N THR A 215 17.43 5.72 -11.18
CA THR A 215 18.65 5.49 -11.98
C THR A 215 19.65 6.64 -11.90
N GLN A 216 19.20 7.87 -11.64
CA GLN A 216 20.06 9.05 -11.78
C GLN A 216 21.16 9.16 -10.72
N ASN A 217 21.13 8.42 -9.59
CA ASN A 217 22.05 8.67 -8.47
C ASN A 217 22.52 7.43 -7.69
N LEU A 218 22.23 6.21 -8.14
CA LEU A 218 22.61 5.02 -7.37
C LEU A 218 24.10 4.66 -7.52
N GLY A 219 24.70 4.91 -8.68
CA GLY A 219 26.10 4.56 -8.94
C GLY A 219 26.36 3.05 -9.08
N PHE A 220 25.32 2.23 -9.18
CA PHE A 220 25.40 0.77 -9.36
C PHE A 220 24.29 0.24 -10.27
N GLY A 221 24.52 -0.93 -10.88
CA GLY A 221 23.58 -1.58 -11.81
C GLY A 221 22.54 -2.46 -11.10
N SER A 222 21.45 -2.79 -11.79
CA SER A 222 20.40 -3.70 -11.28
C SER A 222 20.92 -5.10 -10.95
N SER A 223 22.01 -5.55 -11.60
CA SER A 223 22.68 -6.82 -11.32
C SER A 223 23.36 -6.89 -9.95
N GLU A 224 23.60 -5.73 -9.32
CA GLU A 224 24.18 -5.65 -7.97
C GLU A 224 23.11 -5.69 -6.87
N LEU A 225 21.83 -5.77 -7.23
CA LEU A 225 20.71 -5.92 -6.31
C LEU A 225 20.17 -7.35 -6.35
N PRO A 226 19.60 -7.85 -5.24
CA PRO A 226 18.78 -9.05 -5.30
C PRO A 226 17.50 -8.77 -6.09
N SER A 227 16.79 -9.82 -6.52
CA SER A 227 15.41 -9.64 -7.00
C SER A 227 14.55 -9.09 -5.86
N LEU A 228 13.80 -8.00 -6.11
CA LEU A 228 13.01 -7.30 -5.11
C LEU A 228 11.52 -7.37 -5.44
N GLY A 229 10.70 -7.54 -4.41
CA GLY A 229 9.24 -7.52 -4.58
C GLY A 229 8.47 -7.05 -3.35
N ALA A 230 7.19 -6.79 -3.54
CA ALA A 230 6.24 -6.41 -2.52
C ALA A 230 4.85 -6.96 -2.81
N SER A 231 4.14 -7.36 -1.76
CA SER A 231 2.76 -7.85 -1.85
C SER A 231 1.91 -7.01 -0.90
N PRO A 232 1.51 -5.79 -1.29
CA PRO A 232 0.56 -4.99 -0.50
C PRO A 232 -0.78 -5.71 -0.41
N ASP A 233 -1.55 -5.43 0.65
CA ASP A 233 -2.85 -6.09 0.85
C ASP A 233 -3.88 -5.69 -0.21
N ALA A 234 -3.76 -4.47 -0.76
CA ALA A 234 -4.54 -3.99 -1.89
C ALA A 234 -3.86 -2.77 -2.56
N VAL A 235 -4.43 -2.32 -3.67
CA VAL A 235 -4.17 -0.98 -4.24
C VAL A 235 -5.48 -0.22 -4.31
N ILE A 236 -5.52 1.01 -3.80
CA ILE A 236 -6.69 1.89 -3.92
C ILE A 236 -6.45 2.91 -5.03
N SER A 237 -7.46 3.11 -5.87
CA SER A 237 -7.44 4.06 -6.98
C SER A 237 -8.47 5.16 -6.72
N HIS A 238 -7.97 6.39 -6.59
CA HIS A 238 -8.76 7.59 -6.36
C HIS A 238 -8.92 8.37 -7.65
N ARG A 239 -10.13 8.87 -7.90
CA ARG A 239 -10.40 9.82 -8.98
C ARG A 239 -10.47 11.24 -8.40
N LEU A 240 -9.39 11.98 -8.55
CA LEU A 240 -9.21 13.31 -7.94
C LEU A 240 -9.66 14.42 -8.90
N PRO A 241 -10.55 15.32 -8.46
CA PRO A 241 -10.81 16.56 -9.18
C PRO A 241 -9.66 17.55 -8.95
N ILE A 242 -9.12 18.07 -10.05
CA ILE A 242 -8.15 19.18 -10.07
C ILE A 242 -8.88 20.43 -10.54
N PHE A 243 -8.88 21.45 -9.71
CA PHE A 243 -9.58 22.71 -9.96
C PHE A 243 -8.64 23.74 -10.61
N ALA A 244 -9.23 24.79 -11.19
CA ALA A 244 -8.46 25.89 -11.77
C ALA A 244 -7.51 26.53 -10.74
N THR A 245 -7.96 26.65 -9.48
CA THR A 245 -7.16 27.21 -8.38
C THR A 245 -5.94 26.36 -8.07
N ASP A 246 -6.03 25.03 -8.15
CA ASP A 246 -4.88 24.14 -7.96
C ASP A 246 -3.79 24.37 -9.00
N LEU A 247 -4.21 24.54 -10.26
CA LEU A 247 -3.30 24.79 -11.37
C LEU A 247 -2.67 26.19 -11.25
N GLN A 248 -3.45 27.18 -10.83
CA GLN A 248 -2.97 28.54 -10.62
C GLN A 248 -1.95 28.60 -9.47
N GLU A 249 -2.27 28.04 -8.31
CA GLU A 249 -1.36 28.00 -7.16
C GLU A 249 -0.08 27.25 -7.50
N GLY A 250 -0.19 26.11 -8.18
CA GLY A 250 0.98 25.37 -8.65
C GLY A 250 1.86 26.24 -9.55
N ARG A 251 1.26 26.94 -10.52
CA ARG A 251 2.00 27.84 -11.39
C ARG A 251 2.68 28.99 -10.65
N GLU A 252 1.98 29.64 -9.72
CA GLU A 252 2.55 30.71 -8.91
C GLU A 252 3.77 30.21 -8.11
N MET A 253 3.75 28.96 -7.64
CA MET A 253 4.92 28.32 -7.03
C MET A 253 6.07 28.12 -8.02
N ILE A 254 5.81 27.66 -9.25
CA ILE A 254 6.84 27.53 -10.30
C ILE A 254 7.46 28.89 -10.58
N ASP A 255 6.64 29.91 -10.86
CA ASP A 255 7.09 31.25 -11.21
C ASP A 255 7.93 31.86 -10.08
N HIS A 256 7.54 31.67 -8.81
CA HIS A 256 8.29 32.12 -7.64
C HIS A 256 9.63 31.39 -7.45
N MET A 257 9.67 30.07 -7.70
CA MET A 257 10.93 29.30 -7.67
C MET A 257 11.88 29.72 -8.79
N MET A 258 11.34 30.04 -9.98
CA MET A 258 12.12 30.47 -11.15
C MET A 258 12.61 31.92 -11.04
N SER A 259 11.91 32.80 -10.32
CA SER A 259 12.31 34.19 -10.14
C SER A 259 13.41 34.40 -9.08
N GLY A 260 14.03 33.32 -8.58
CA GLY A 260 15.10 33.38 -7.57
C GLY A 260 14.64 33.87 -6.20
N GLY A 261 13.34 33.93 -5.95
CA GLY A 261 12.76 34.45 -4.69
C GLY A 261 12.78 33.45 -3.53
N PHE A 262 13.18 32.20 -3.77
CA PHE A 262 13.01 31.13 -2.80
C PHE A 262 14.31 30.81 -2.04
N ARG A 263 14.34 31.17 -0.76
CA ARG A 263 15.11 30.42 0.26
C ARG A 263 14.15 29.40 0.86
N SER A 264 14.20 28.16 0.38
CA SER A 264 13.28 27.09 0.82
C SER A 264 13.43 26.79 2.32
N PRO A 265 12.34 26.74 3.10
CA PRO A 265 12.33 26.06 4.40
C PRO A 265 12.29 24.52 4.25
N LEU A 266 11.97 24.02 3.05
CA LEU A 266 11.70 22.61 2.75
C LEU A 266 12.93 21.84 2.19
N MET A 267 14.08 22.50 2.08
CA MET A 267 15.35 21.90 1.63
C MET A 267 16.50 22.13 2.63
N SER A 268 16.26 21.88 3.91
CA SER A 268 17.35 21.77 4.91
C SER A 268 17.85 20.32 5.01
N TYR A 269 18.23 19.73 3.88
CA TYR A 269 19.02 18.50 3.87
C TYR A 269 20.10 18.67 2.82
N THR A 270 21.23 19.23 3.25
CA THR A 270 22.61 18.79 2.97
C THR A 270 23.58 19.91 3.36
N SER A 271 24.78 19.50 3.77
CA SER A 271 25.97 20.31 4.08
C SER A 271 26.02 20.96 5.47
N THR A 272 26.28 20.16 6.50
CA THR A 272 27.29 20.54 7.48
C THR A 272 28.65 20.57 6.78
N SER A 273 29.02 21.75 6.26
CA SER A 273 30.37 22.01 5.79
C SER A 273 31.30 22.03 6.99
N VAL A 274 32.21 21.06 7.05
CA VAL A 274 33.42 21.13 7.87
C VAL A 274 34.23 22.34 7.38
N GLU A 275 34.52 23.26 8.29
CA GLU A 275 35.44 24.38 8.04
C GLU A 275 36.82 23.82 7.70
N ALA A 276 37.23 23.94 6.44
CA ALA A 276 38.62 23.93 6.03
C ALA A 276 38.95 25.33 5.50
N GLY A 277 39.93 25.99 6.14
CA GLY A 277 40.30 27.38 5.87
C GLY A 277 40.90 27.61 4.48
N PRO A 278 41.04 28.87 4.03
CA PRO A 278 41.61 29.17 2.73
C PRO A 278 43.11 29.44 2.83
N GLU A 279 43.89 28.78 1.98
CA GLU A 279 45.05 29.41 1.34
C GLU A 279 45.04 29.15 -0.18
N ALA A 280 45.46 30.20 -0.88
CA ALA A 280 45.92 30.29 -2.27
C ALA A 280 44.89 30.10 -3.40
N GLY A 281 44.57 31.22 -4.05
CA GLY A 281 43.70 31.30 -5.22
C GLY A 281 44.38 31.04 -6.56
N VAL A 282 43.56 30.85 -7.59
CA VAL A 282 43.91 30.98 -9.00
C VAL A 282 42.69 31.50 -9.77
N THR A 283 43.02 32.26 -10.82
CA THR A 283 42.27 33.21 -11.63
C THR A 283 41.13 32.67 -12.50
N THR A 284 40.24 33.61 -12.79
CA THR A 284 39.07 33.60 -13.67
C THR A 284 39.33 33.24 -15.13
N SER A 285 38.35 32.62 -15.80
CA SER A 285 38.07 32.89 -17.22
C SER A 285 36.56 32.81 -17.49
N HIS A 286 36.03 33.91 -18.03
CA HIS A 286 34.68 34.07 -18.55
C HIS A 286 34.63 33.53 -19.98
N HIS A 287 33.64 32.71 -20.31
CA HIS A 287 33.13 32.62 -21.68
C HIS A 287 31.61 32.71 -21.70
N SER A 288 31.15 33.80 -22.30
CA SER A 288 29.79 34.04 -22.79
C SER A 288 29.46 33.13 -23.97
N LEU A 289 28.24 32.62 -24.04
CA LEU A 289 27.60 32.25 -25.31
C LEU A 289 26.09 32.41 -25.17
N GLY A 290 25.59 33.50 -25.75
CA GLY A 290 24.18 33.79 -25.89
C GLY A 290 23.59 33.22 -27.18
N ALA A 291 22.25 33.22 -27.19
CA ALA A 291 21.37 33.25 -28.34
C ALA A 291 21.37 32.04 -29.30
N TRP A 292 20.41 31.14 -29.08
CA TRP A 292 19.73 30.46 -30.18
C TRP A 292 18.25 30.26 -29.85
N LEU A 293 17.40 31.13 -30.39
CA LEU A 293 15.94 30.97 -30.45
C LEU A 293 15.53 31.14 -31.91
N GLY A 294 14.94 30.08 -32.46
CA GLY A 294 14.46 30.05 -33.83
C GLY A 294 13.58 28.83 -34.10
N SER A 295 12.32 28.93 -33.67
CA SER A 295 11.11 28.45 -34.37
C SER A 295 10.97 26.96 -34.80
N GLN A 296 9.93 26.34 -34.23
CA GLN A 296 9.07 25.25 -34.74
C GLN A 296 9.59 23.80 -34.78
N VAL A 297 9.00 22.94 -33.95
CA VAL A 297 8.04 21.87 -34.35
C VAL A 297 7.18 21.52 -33.13
N VAL A 298 5.85 21.57 -33.27
CA VAL A 298 4.90 20.98 -32.33
C VAL A 298 4.88 19.47 -32.60
N GLY A 299 5.63 18.71 -31.80
CA GLY A 299 5.65 17.26 -31.85
C GLY A 299 6.13 16.71 -30.51
N ASN A 300 5.34 15.81 -29.91
CA ASN A 300 5.55 15.08 -28.65
C ASN A 300 6.96 15.25 -28.03
N MET A 301 7.10 16.23 -27.14
CA MET A 301 8.28 16.36 -26.29
C MET A 301 8.19 15.32 -25.18
N THR A 302 8.91 14.20 -25.33
CA THR A 302 9.40 13.43 -24.19
C THR A 302 10.44 14.29 -23.48
N PHE A 303 10.09 14.85 -22.33
CA PHE A 303 11.00 15.65 -21.53
C PHE A 303 12.19 14.79 -21.06
N SER A 304 13.42 15.25 -21.32
CA SER A 304 14.58 14.74 -20.58
C SER A 304 14.51 15.32 -19.16
N GLU A 305 14.49 14.47 -18.15
CA GLU A 305 14.46 14.81 -16.71
C GLU A 305 15.62 15.74 -16.22
N GLY A 306 16.50 16.22 -17.10
CA GLY A 306 17.68 17.03 -16.75
C GLY A 306 17.56 18.55 -16.87
N SER A 307 16.43 19.11 -17.33
CA SER A 307 16.26 20.58 -17.35
C SER A 307 15.77 21.09 -15.99
N GLN A 308 16.38 22.17 -15.47
CA GLN A 308 15.95 22.79 -14.20
C GLN A 308 14.44 23.09 -14.17
N VAL A 309 13.90 23.56 -15.30
CA VAL A 309 12.46 23.85 -15.47
C VAL A 309 11.61 22.59 -15.29
N GLY A 310 12.04 21.46 -15.84
CA GLY A 310 11.33 20.17 -15.72
C GLY A 310 11.29 19.67 -14.28
N SER A 311 12.41 19.77 -13.56
CA SER A 311 12.49 19.37 -12.14
C SER A 311 11.61 20.26 -11.24
N THR A 312 11.59 21.57 -11.46
CA THR A 312 10.71 22.49 -10.71
C THR A 312 9.23 22.20 -10.96
N ALA A 313 8.83 22.03 -12.23
CA ALA A 313 7.45 21.72 -12.58
C ALA A 313 6.99 20.37 -11.99
N TRP A 314 7.89 19.39 -11.93
CA TRP A 314 7.64 18.10 -11.27
C TRP A 314 7.32 18.26 -9.78
N CYS A 315 8.19 18.92 -9.03
CA CYS A 315 8.00 19.11 -7.58
C CYS A 315 6.68 19.85 -7.27
N VAL A 316 6.32 20.83 -8.10
CA VAL A 316 5.05 21.54 -7.96
C VAL A 316 3.87 20.64 -8.28
N ALA A 317 3.90 19.90 -9.40
CA ALA A 317 2.83 18.96 -9.75
C ALA A 317 2.63 17.92 -8.64
N GLU A 318 3.72 17.43 -8.04
CA GLU A 318 3.68 16.54 -6.89
C GLU A 318 2.98 17.19 -5.68
N ALA A 319 3.31 18.45 -5.36
CA ALA A 319 2.68 19.20 -4.27
C ALA A 319 1.18 19.44 -4.50
N VAL A 320 0.78 19.74 -5.74
CA VAL A 320 -0.63 19.91 -6.13
C VAL A 320 -1.39 18.60 -5.96
N LEU A 321 -0.84 17.47 -6.42
CA LEU A 321 -1.48 16.17 -6.26
C LEU A 321 -1.61 15.76 -4.79
N LYS A 322 -0.56 15.97 -3.98
CA LYS A 322 -0.61 15.71 -2.53
C LYS A 322 -1.71 16.51 -1.84
N ARG A 323 -1.92 17.77 -2.26
CA ARG A 323 -3.01 18.63 -1.77
C ARG A 323 -4.38 18.12 -2.22
N ALA A 324 -4.54 17.78 -3.50
CA ALA A 324 -5.77 17.22 -4.04
C ALA A 324 -6.18 15.92 -3.32
N LEU A 325 -5.20 15.04 -3.07
CA LEU A 325 -5.39 13.79 -2.35
C LEU A 325 -5.82 14.03 -0.89
N SER A 326 -5.28 15.07 -0.25
CA SER A 326 -5.67 15.47 1.11
C SER A 326 -7.11 16.00 1.21
N ARG A 327 -7.70 16.52 0.12
CA ARG A 327 -9.11 16.95 0.11
C ARG A 327 -10.10 15.79 0.05
N VAL A 328 -9.77 14.74 -0.71
CA VAL A 328 -10.63 13.55 -0.83
C VAL A 328 -10.75 12.84 0.51
N THR A 329 -9.70 12.89 1.33
CA THR A 329 -9.72 12.33 2.68
C THR A 329 -10.62 13.09 3.65
N SER A 330 -10.67 14.42 3.59
CA SER A 330 -11.52 15.21 4.49
C SER A 330 -13.01 15.04 4.19
N LYS A 331 -13.40 15.03 2.91
CA LYS A 331 -14.82 14.94 2.52
C LYS A 331 -15.42 13.54 2.69
N GLY A 332 -14.63 12.47 2.60
CA GLY A 332 -15.12 11.10 2.82
C GLY A 332 -15.56 10.86 4.27
N ILE A 333 -14.89 11.50 5.22
CA ILE A 333 -15.07 11.28 6.66
C ILE A 333 -16.23 12.12 7.24
N GLU A 334 -16.51 13.30 6.67
CA GLU A 334 -17.62 14.18 7.10
C GLU A 334 -19.03 13.62 6.82
N THR A 335 -19.14 12.45 6.18
CA THR A 335 -20.43 11.81 5.90
C THR A 335 -21.17 11.28 7.15
N SER A 336 -20.65 11.51 8.36
CA SER A 336 -21.44 11.39 9.59
C SER A 336 -22.65 12.34 9.64
N ASP A 337 -22.61 13.46 8.91
CA ASP A 337 -23.70 14.45 8.91
C ASP A 337 -24.80 14.16 7.87
N LEU A 338 -24.59 13.19 6.98
CA LEU A 338 -25.60 12.76 5.99
C LEU A 338 -26.53 11.65 6.50
N MET A 339 -26.38 11.20 7.74
CA MET A 339 -27.32 10.26 8.38
C MET A 339 -28.00 10.94 9.55
N GLY A 340 -29.00 11.76 9.20
CA GLY A 340 -29.88 12.44 10.13
C GLY A 340 -30.43 11.50 11.20
N SER A 341 -30.53 12.04 12.41
CA SER A 341 -31.23 11.46 13.55
C SER A 341 -32.58 10.88 13.14
N ASN A 342 -32.77 9.58 13.37
CA ASN A 342 -34.04 8.90 13.27
C ASN A 342 -35.10 9.60 14.13
N SER A 343 -35.99 10.36 13.49
CA SER A 343 -37.33 10.62 13.98
C SER A 343 -38.32 10.37 12.84
N GLN A 344 -38.97 9.21 12.92
CA GLN A 344 -40.28 8.84 12.34
C GLN A 344 -40.53 9.07 10.83
N GLY A 345 -40.67 7.95 10.12
CA GLY A 345 -41.79 7.73 9.20
C GLY A 345 -41.61 8.14 7.74
N GLY A 346 -41.25 7.16 6.89
CA GLY A 346 -41.68 7.10 5.49
C GLY A 346 -40.90 7.95 4.48
N ALA A 347 -39.68 7.55 4.13
CA ALA A 347 -38.97 8.10 2.95
C ALA A 347 -37.85 7.21 2.38
N ASP A 348 -37.92 5.87 2.51
CA ASP A 348 -36.81 4.99 2.09
C ASP A 348 -36.68 4.81 0.56
N SER A 349 -37.65 5.22 -0.26
CA SER A 349 -37.59 4.98 -1.72
C SER A 349 -36.92 6.08 -2.55
N VAL A 350 -36.63 7.25 -1.98
CA VAL A 350 -36.13 8.41 -2.76
C VAL A 350 -34.60 8.53 -2.71
N VAL A 351 -33.96 8.01 -1.65
CA VAL A 351 -32.50 8.06 -1.48
C VAL A 351 -31.80 6.96 -2.30
N LEU A 352 -32.40 5.77 -2.41
CA LEU A 352 -31.91 4.68 -3.26
C LEU A 352 -31.87 5.07 -4.75
N ASN A 353 -32.88 5.78 -5.26
CA ASN A 353 -32.96 6.18 -6.67
C ASN A 353 -31.90 7.22 -7.08
N ARG A 354 -31.41 8.07 -6.17
CA ARG A 354 -30.34 9.05 -6.47
C ARG A 354 -28.94 8.42 -6.47
N VAL A 355 -28.74 7.38 -5.68
CA VAL A 355 -27.48 6.60 -5.65
C VAL A 355 -27.40 5.70 -6.89
N GLU A 356 -28.51 5.09 -7.32
CA GLU A 356 -28.56 4.29 -8.55
C GLU A 356 -28.35 5.13 -9.82
N ALA A 357 -28.83 6.38 -9.86
CA ALA A 357 -28.61 7.28 -10.99
C ALA A 357 -27.13 7.69 -11.16
N ALA A 358 -26.36 7.76 -10.07
CA ALA A 358 -24.90 7.96 -10.12
C ALA A 358 -24.14 6.66 -10.44
N GLN A 359 -24.72 5.50 -10.14
CA GLN A 359 -24.15 4.16 -10.38
C GLN A 359 -24.37 3.64 -11.80
N GLY A 360 -25.42 4.06 -12.50
CA GLY A 360 -25.65 3.74 -13.92
C GLY A 360 -24.56 4.30 -14.87
N THR A 361 -23.82 5.32 -14.44
CA THR A 361 -22.64 5.85 -15.13
C THR A 361 -21.39 4.98 -14.94
N THR A 362 -21.33 4.15 -13.90
CA THR A 362 -20.16 3.34 -13.54
C THR A 362 -19.88 2.23 -14.55
N THR A 363 -20.93 1.61 -15.11
CA THR A 363 -20.79 0.54 -16.12
C THR A 363 -20.17 1.03 -17.44
N ARG A 364 -20.41 2.30 -17.81
CA ARG A 364 -19.78 2.96 -18.97
C ARG A 364 -18.36 3.46 -18.67
N VAL A 365 -18.05 3.65 -17.39
CA VAL A 365 -16.72 4.02 -16.88
C VAL A 365 -15.81 2.79 -16.76
N GLN A 366 -16.33 1.60 -16.43
CA GLN A 366 -15.53 0.36 -16.40
C GLN A 366 -14.87 0.04 -17.76
N ALA A 367 -15.54 0.33 -18.88
CA ALA A 367 -14.97 0.14 -20.22
C ALA A 367 -13.92 1.20 -20.62
N LYS A 368 -13.85 2.33 -19.89
CA LYS A 368 -12.88 3.42 -20.10
C LYS A 368 -11.75 3.45 -19.05
N ILE A 369 -11.95 2.79 -17.90
CA ILE A 369 -10.96 2.58 -16.81
C ILE A 369 -9.79 1.70 -17.25
N VAL A 370 -9.89 0.99 -18.38
CA VAL A 370 -8.89 0.02 -18.84
C VAL A 370 -7.66 0.68 -19.50
N SER A 371 -7.59 2.01 -19.56
CA SER A 371 -6.48 2.72 -20.22
C SER A 371 -5.51 3.34 -19.21
N LEU A 372 -4.41 2.58 -18.99
CA LEU A 372 -3.14 2.94 -18.35
C LEU A 372 -3.11 2.82 -16.82
N GLN A 373 -2.31 1.86 -16.36
CA GLN A 373 -1.80 1.78 -15.00
C GLN A 373 -0.83 2.94 -14.77
N THR A 374 -1.35 4.17 -14.74
CA THR A 374 -0.50 5.34 -14.62
C THR A 374 0.23 5.31 -13.29
N THR A 375 1.55 5.19 -13.37
CA THR A 375 2.41 5.34 -12.20
C THR A 375 2.26 6.75 -11.63
N TRP A 376 2.65 6.95 -10.37
CA TRP A 376 2.70 8.30 -9.81
C TRP A 376 3.51 9.25 -10.70
N SER A 377 4.64 8.77 -11.20
CA SER A 377 5.50 9.48 -12.14
C SER A 377 4.76 9.92 -13.42
N GLU A 378 3.92 9.07 -13.98
CA GLU A 378 3.10 9.43 -15.14
C GLU A 378 2.05 10.49 -14.80
N SER A 379 1.37 10.36 -13.66
CA SER A 379 0.40 11.37 -13.20
C SER A 379 1.07 12.73 -12.96
N VAL A 380 2.23 12.76 -12.29
CA VAL A 380 3.00 13.98 -12.07
C VAL A 380 3.48 14.55 -13.41
N SER A 381 4.00 13.74 -14.33
CA SER A 381 4.41 14.16 -15.68
C SER A 381 3.25 14.79 -16.45
N HIS A 382 2.07 14.16 -16.40
CA HIS A 382 0.88 14.67 -17.07
C HIS A 382 0.49 16.04 -16.51
N LEU A 383 0.44 16.18 -15.18
CA LEU A 383 0.10 17.44 -14.54
C LEU A 383 1.16 18.52 -14.79
N ALA A 384 2.45 18.19 -14.71
CA ALA A 384 3.54 19.11 -15.02
C ALA A 384 3.43 19.62 -16.46
N THR A 385 3.13 18.75 -17.41
CA THR A 385 2.88 19.12 -18.81
C THR A 385 1.69 20.08 -18.93
N LYS A 386 0.59 19.83 -18.20
CA LYS A 386 -0.58 20.70 -18.18
C LYS A 386 -0.29 22.06 -17.55
N LEU A 387 0.44 22.10 -16.44
CA LEU A 387 0.88 23.33 -15.78
C LEU A 387 1.69 24.20 -16.74
N LEU A 388 2.65 23.61 -17.47
CA LEU A 388 3.49 24.31 -18.44
C LEU A 388 2.71 24.76 -19.70
N ALA A 389 1.81 23.92 -20.22
CA ALA A 389 1.02 24.22 -21.43
C ALA A 389 -0.06 25.29 -21.20
N SER A 390 -0.49 25.50 -19.95
CA SER A 390 -1.52 26.47 -19.58
C SER A 390 -1.10 27.94 -19.69
N ARG A 391 0.15 28.22 -20.10
CA ARG A 391 0.75 29.56 -20.12
C ARG A 391 -0.08 30.59 -20.90
N ASP A 392 -0.75 30.17 -21.98
CA ASP A 392 -1.46 31.06 -22.90
C ASP A 392 -3.00 31.11 -22.70
N ASN A 393 -3.62 30.06 -22.12
CA ASN A 393 -5.09 29.96 -21.96
C ASN A 393 -5.64 30.48 -20.61
N LEU A 394 -4.77 30.78 -19.64
CA LEU A 394 -5.19 31.11 -18.27
C LEU A 394 -5.74 32.54 -18.10
N VAL A 395 -5.53 33.44 -19.06
CA VAL A 395 -6.12 34.79 -19.02
C VAL A 395 -7.66 34.73 -19.08
N GLU A 396 -8.22 33.76 -19.80
CA GLU A 396 -9.67 33.52 -19.85
C GLU A 396 -10.19 32.86 -18.56
N LEU A 397 -9.47 31.87 -18.02
CA LEU A 397 -9.81 31.24 -16.73
C LEU A 397 -9.73 32.23 -15.56
N ARG A 398 -8.81 33.20 -15.59
CA ARG A 398 -8.70 34.27 -14.59
C ARG A 398 -9.93 35.19 -14.63
N ARG A 399 -10.47 35.50 -15.81
CA ARG A 399 -11.71 36.27 -15.96
C ARG A 399 -12.94 35.51 -15.42
N ALA A 400 -12.98 34.19 -15.61
CA ALA A 400 -14.05 33.35 -15.07
C ALA A 400 -13.98 33.22 -13.54
N ALA A 401 -12.78 33.08 -12.97
CA ALA A 401 -12.59 32.91 -11.52
C ALA A 401 -12.81 34.20 -10.71
N THR A 402 -12.59 35.38 -11.28
CA THR A 402 -12.76 36.66 -10.57
C THR A 402 -14.21 37.08 -10.35
N HIS A 403 -15.19 36.43 -10.98
CA HIS A 403 -16.59 36.82 -10.87
C HIS A 403 -17.40 36.07 -9.80
N ASP A 404 -16.88 35.01 -9.19
CA ASP A 404 -17.70 34.18 -8.27
C ASP A 404 -16.90 33.58 -7.10
N SER A 405 -16.12 34.42 -6.42
CA SER A 405 -15.23 34.02 -5.31
C SER A 405 -15.94 33.56 -4.03
N GLN A 406 -17.28 33.59 -3.97
CA GLN A 406 -18.04 33.20 -2.78
C GLN A 406 -18.60 31.77 -2.79
N ASN A 407 -18.43 31.01 -3.89
CA ASN A 407 -19.01 29.65 -3.98
C ASN A 407 -17.99 28.59 -4.44
N MET A 408 -16.95 28.36 -3.64
CA MET A 408 -15.93 27.32 -3.90
C MET A 408 -16.50 25.90 -4.05
N ALA A 409 -17.73 25.65 -3.57
CA ALA A 409 -18.40 24.36 -3.69
C ALA A 409 -18.98 24.07 -5.10
N ALA A 410 -19.03 25.07 -5.98
CA ALA A 410 -19.65 24.99 -7.30
C ALA A 410 -18.67 25.01 -8.48
N LEU A 411 -17.35 24.99 -8.23
CA LEU A 411 -16.37 25.00 -9.32
C LEU A 411 -16.28 23.64 -10.00
N ASP A 412 -16.51 23.61 -11.30
CA ASP A 412 -16.28 22.43 -12.12
C ASP A 412 -14.77 22.10 -12.16
N PRO A 413 -14.41 20.81 -12.00
CA PRO A 413 -13.02 20.38 -12.14
C PRO A 413 -12.53 20.62 -13.57
N VAL A 414 -11.34 21.21 -13.69
CA VAL A 414 -10.68 21.46 -14.98
C VAL A 414 -10.01 20.20 -15.51
N LEU A 415 -9.58 19.32 -14.60
CA LEU A 415 -8.97 18.05 -14.93
C LEU A 415 -9.38 16.99 -13.88
N TRP A 416 -9.52 15.76 -14.33
CA TRP A 416 -9.63 14.59 -13.45
C TRP A 416 -8.34 13.80 -13.51
N MET A 417 -7.83 13.40 -12.36
CA MET A 417 -6.61 12.61 -12.25
C MET A 417 -6.85 11.34 -11.46
N ASP A 418 -6.38 10.23 -12.00
CA ASP A 418 -6.38 8.96 -11.28
C ASP A 418 -5.06 8.84 -10.50
N VAL A 419 -5.19 8.60 -9.20
CA VAL A 419 -4.06 8.46 -8.27
C VAL A 419 -4.19 7.13 -7.54
N ARG A 420 -3.11 6.35 -7.56
CA ARG A 420 -3.05 5.05 -6.90
C ARG A 420 -2.22 5.14 -5.63
N GLU A 421 -2.77 4.63 -4.53
CA GLU A 421 -2.04 4.39 -3.29
C GLU A 421 -2.02 2.88 -3.02
N VAL A 422 -0.92 2.37 -2.48
CA VAL A 422 -0.91 1.00 -1.95
C VAL A 422 -1.58 0.97 -0.58
N VAL A 423 -2.21 -0.14 -0.25
CA VAL A 423 -2.89 -0.34 1.04
C VAL A 423 -2.15 -1.42 1.81
N GLU A 424 -1.89 -1.13 3.08
CA GLU A 424 -1.42 -2.09 4.07
C GLU A 424 -2.39 -2.07 5.26
N VAL A 425 -2.72 -3.24 5.80
CA VAL A 425 -3.59 -3.37 6.96
C VAL A 425 -2.86 -4.06 8.12
N LYS A 426 -3.07 -3.57 9.35
CA LYS A 426 -2.55 -4.17 10.57
C LYS A 426 -3.68 -4.37 11.57
N ASN A 427 -4.10 -5.62 11.74
CA ASN A 427 -5.15 -6.02 12.66
C ASN A 427 -4.58 -6.36 14.03
N HIS A 428 -5.05 -5.68 15.08
CA HIS A 428 -4.70 -5.98 16.46
C HIS A 428 -5.68 -7.00 17.06
N SER A 429 -5.14 -8.12 17.53
CA SER A 429 -5.96 -9.13 18.20
C SER A 429 -6.40 -8.64 19.58
N PRO A 430 -7.71 -8.67 19.89
CA PRO A 430 -8.24 -8.26 21.19
C PRO A 430 -8.03 -9.34 22.26
N PHE A 431 -7.56 -10.54 21.90
CA PHE A 431 -7.51 -11.69 22.79
C PHE A 431 -6.21 -11.75 23.59
N ALA A 432 -6.35 -11.84 24.91
CA ALA A 432 -5.25 -12.10 25.84
C ALA A 432 -5.50 -13.37 26.65
N PHE A 433 -4.50 -14.24 26.69
CA PHE A 433 -4.50 -15.45 27.50
C PHE A 433 -4.31 -15.10 28.97
N LYS A 434 -5.19 -15.62 29.83
CA LYS A 434 -5.08 -15.52 31.29
C LYS A 434 -4.47 -16.77 31.89
N GLY A 435 -4.86 -17.94 31.38
CA GLY A 435 -4.41 -19.18 31.98
C GLY A 435 -5.05 -20.41 31.35
N GLN A 436 -4.54 -21.54 31.80
CA GLN A 436 -4.98 -22.87 31.40
C GLN A 436 -5.03 -23.76 32.63
N ARG A 437 -6.09 -24.56 32.76
CA ARG A 437 -6.22 -25.52 33.85
C ARG A 437 -6.81 -26.84 33.37
N LYS A 438 -6.56 -27.91 34.11
CA LYS A 438 -7.22 -29.19 33.89
C LYS A 438 -8.70 -29.06 34.27
N ALA A 439 -9.58 -29.44 33.36
CA ALA A 439 -11.00 -29.59 33.59
C ALA A 439 -11.34 -31.03 33.98
N LYS A 440 -12.60 -31.27 34.38
CA LYS A 440 -13.11 -32.61 34.67
C LYS A 440 -12.94 -33.54 33.44
N LYS A 441 -12.75 -34.84 33.69
CA LYS A 441 -12.62 -35.89 32.66
C LYS A 441 -11.41 -35.68 31.72
N GLY A 442 -10.28 -35.18 32.23
CA GLY A 442 -9.04 -35.03 31.46
C GLY A 442 -9.07 -33.93 30.39
N ARG A 443 -10.12 -33.09 30.40
CA ARG A 443 -10.26 -31.97 29.46
C ARG A 443 -9.37 -30.80 29.86
N LEU A 444 -9.14 -29.90 28.91
CA LEU A 444 -8.43 -28.66 29.11
C LEU A 444 -9.39 -27.48 29.17
N HIS A 445 -9.20 -26.57 30.11
CA HIS A 445 -9.92 -25.31 30.14
C HIS A 445 -8.99 -24.17 29.78
N LEU A 446 -9.29 -23.49 28.68
CA LEU A 446 -8.58 -22.29 28.23
C LEU A 446 -9.33 -21.05 28.73
N GLU A 447 -8.60 -20.12 29.33
CA GLU A 447 -9.15 -18.85 29.80
C GLU A 447 -8.51 -17.71 29.00
N TYR A 448 -9.24 -17.19 28.01
CA TYR A 448 -8.93 -15.93 27.35
C TYR A 448 -9.88 -14.83 27.82
N ARG A 449 -9.44 -13.58 27.69
CA ARG A 449 -10.24 -12.37 27.86
C ARG A 449 -10.03 -11.41 26.69
N ILE A 450 -10.92 -10.43 26.58
CA ILE A 450 -10.68 -9.23 25.77
C ILE A 450 -9.74 -8.31 26.56
N ALA A 451 -8.61 -7.97 25.96
CA ALA A 451 -7.66 -6.96 26.41
C ALA A 451 -7.11 -6.25 25.16
N ASP A 452 -7.96 -5.42 24.57
CA ASP A 452 -7.70 -4.76 23.30
C ASP A 452 -6.96 -3.43 23.51
N PRO A 453 -5.72 -3.26 23.01
CA PRO A 453 -5.01 -2.00 23.10
C PRO A 453 -5.65 -0.90 22.24
N GLY A 454 -6.42 -1.27 21.22
CA GLY A 454 -6.96 -0.37 20.20
C GLY A 454 -6.07 -0.27 18.95
N PRO A 455 -6.49 0.52 17.96
CA PRO A 455 -5.66 0.79 16.78
C PRO A 455 -4.39 1.57 17.19
N MET A 456 -3.33 1.46 16.39
CA MET A 456 -2.05 2.10 16.69
C MET A 456 -2.21 3.63 16.75
N GLN A 457 -1.57 4.24 17.74
CA GLN A 457 -1.61 5.69 17.89
C GLN A 457 -0.59 6.41 17.01
N SER A 458 0.48 5.72 16.65
CA SER A 458 1.55 6.17 15.77
C SER A 458 2.15 4.98 15.01
N LEU A 459 2.83 5.25 13.90
CA LEU A 459 3.48 4.20 13.13
C LEU A 459 4.77 3.73 13.78
N ARG A 460 5.07 2.44 13.63
CA ARG A 460 6.35 1.89 14.11
C ARG A 460 7.43 2.07 13.05
N PRO A 461 8.62 2.57 13.40
CA PRO A 461 9.72 2.75 12.45
C PRO A 461 10.08 1.47 11.67
N ILE A 462 10.05 0.30 12.32
CA ILE A 462 10.29 -1.00 11.66
C ILE A 462 9.37 -1.31 10.45
N TRP A 463 8.24 -0.61 10.30
CA TRP A 463 7.35 -0.77 9.14
C TRP A 463 7.76 0.07 7.94
N MET A 464 8.54 1.14 8.10
CA MET A 464 8.85 2.06 6.99
C MET A 464 9.52 1.38 5.79
N PRO A 465 10.50 0.45 5.95
CA PRO A 465 11.06 -0.25 4.79
C PRO A 465 10.02 -1.03 4.00
N GLN A 466 9.08 -1.69 4.69
CA GLN A 466 7.98 -2.41 4.03
C GLN A 466 7.13 -1.43 3.21
N LEU A 467 6.67 -0.33 3.82
CA LEU A 467 5.80 0.65 3.15
C LEU A 467 6.50 1.31 1.95
N GLN A 468 7.78 1.67 2.10
CA GLN A 468 8.57 2.29 1.03
C GLN A 468 8.87 1.29 -0.11
N MET A 469 9.09 0.01 0.21
CA MET A 469 9.19 -1.05 -0.80
C MET A 469 7.86 -1.25 -1.55
N HIS A 470 6.71 -1.11 -0.88
CA HIS A 470 5.41 -1.14 -1.57
C HIS A 470 5.30 -0.01 -2.59
N CYS A 471 5.68 1.23 -2.22
CA CYS A 471 5.74 2.36 -3.16
C CYS A 471 6.72 2.11 -4.32
N LEU A 472 7.90 1.56 -4.03
CA LEU A 472 8.90 1.27 -5.06
C LEU A 472 8.37 0.26 -6.09
N ALA A 473 7.92 -0.91 -5.64
CA ALA A 473 7.54 -2.02 -6.53
C ALA A 473 6.23 -1.77 -7.29
N SER A 474 5.31 -0.98 -6.73
CA SER A 474 4.02 -0.67 -7.38
C SER A 474 4.06 0.61 -8.20
N GLY A 475 5.09 1.45 -8.05
CA GLY A 475 5.11 2.80 -8.61
C GLY A 475 4.15 3.79 -7.93
N ALA A 476 3.57 3.42 -6.78
CA ALA A 476 2.64 4.26 -6.03
C ALA A 476 3.33 5.46 -5.36
N ALA A 477 2.53 6.51 -5.15
CA ALA A 477 2.94 7.78 -4.54
C ALA A 477 3.05 7.70 -3.02
N SER A 478 2.26 6.83 -2.43
CA SER A 478 2.04 6.74 -1.00
C SER A 478 1.42 5.40 -0.63
N VAL A 479 1.49 5.11 0.66
CA VAL A 479 0.84 3.98 1.31
C VAL A 479 -0.22 4.48 2.27
N LEU A 480 -1.42 3.91 2.18
CA LEU A 480 -2.43 3.95 3.22
C LEU A 480 -2.26 2.77 4.16
N LEU A 481 -1.83 3.02 5.40
CA LEU A 481 -1.72 2.03 6.45
C LEU A 481 -2.93 2.11 7.38
N LEU A 482 -3.82 1.13 7.28
CA LEU A 482 -4.99 1.00 8.15
C LEU A 482 -4.65 0.11 9.34
N THR A 483 -4.75 0.65 10.55
CA THR A 483 -4.64 -0.13 11.79
C THR A 483 -6.02 -0.33 12.39
N ARG A 484 -6.40 -1.58 12.67
CA ARG A 484 -7.75 -1.94 13.11
C ARG A 484 -7.75 -2.65 14.45
N SER A 485 -8.75 -2.32 15.25
CA SER A 485 -9.18 -3.03 16.45
C SER A 485 -10.68 -3.32 16.35
N ALA A 486 -11.08 -4.55 16.68
CA ALA A 486 -12.49 -4.96 16.63
C ALA A 486 -13.37 -4.21 17.67
N THR A 487 -12.78 -3.66 18.74
CA THR A 487 -13.56 -2.99 19.79
C THR A 487 -13.41 -1.48 19.83
N LYS A 488 -12.35 -0.93 19.22
CA LYS A 488 -11.99 0.50 19.30
C LYS A 488 -11.86 1.17 17.93
N GLY A 489 -12.25 0.49 16.86
CA GLY A 489 -12.35 1.08 15.53
C GLY A 489 -11.03 1.06 14.76
N VAL A 490 -10.82 2.06 13.90
CA VAL A 490 -9.69 2.11 12.96
C VAL A 490 -8.97 3.44 12.99
N ARG A 491 -7.68 3.42 12.67
CA ARG A 491 -6.88 4.60 12.34
C ARG A 491 -6.16 4.38 11.02
N LEU A 492 -6.28 5.35 10.13
CA LEU A 492 -5.69 5.35 8.81
C LEU A 492 -4.56 6.36 8.77
N PHE A 493 -3.37 5.90 8.38
CA PHE A 493 -2.19 6.73 8.20
C PHE A 493 -1.79 6.75 6.73
N ARG A 494 -1.27 7.88 6.26
CA ARG A 494 -0.64 8.01 4.94
C ARG A 494 0.86 8.22 5.10
N VAL A 495 1.63 7.45 4.35
CA VAL A 495 3.08 7.59 4.24
C VAL A 495 3.42 7.84 2.78
N TYR A 496 4.00 8.98 2.46
CA TYR A 496 4.43 9.28 1.09
C TYR A 496 5.70 8.52 0.73
N ARG A 497 5.85 8.19 -0.55
CA ARG A 497 7.09 7.67 -1.12
C ARG A 497 8.23 8.64 -0.83
N ASP A 498 9.31 8.11 -0.30
CA ASP A 498 10.53 8.84 0.01
C ASP A 498 11.69 8.30 -0.82
N THR A 499 11.96 8.96 -1.95
CA THR A 499 13.01 8.54 -2.87
C THR A 499 14.40 8.52 -2.24
N PRO A 500 14.82 9.53 -1.44
CA PRO A 500 16.10 9.48 -0.72
C PRO A 500 16.23 8.26 0.19
N TYR A 501 15.20 7.93 0.95
CA TYR A 501 15.18 6.75 1.81
C TYR A 501 15.22 5.44 1.01
N ILE A 502 14.50 5.38 -0.11
CA ILE A 502 14.57 4.23 -1.02
C ILE A 502 15.99 4.06 -1.54
N GLN A 503 16.71 5.14 -1.88
CA GLN A 503 18.11 5.06 -2.29
C GLN A 503 19.00 4.51 -1.18
N LEU A 504 18.85 4.98 0.07
CA LEU A 504 19.56 4.41 1.23
C LEU A 504 19.26 2.91 1.40
N MET A 505 18.00 2.52 1.25
CA MET A 505 17.57 1.13 1.32
C MET A 505 18.23 0.28 0.23
N LEU A 506 18.25 0.75 -1.02
CA LEU A 506 18.89 0.05 -2.14
C LEU A 506 20.41 -0.05 -1.95
N THR A 507 21.06 0.97 -1.41
CA THR A 507 22.49 0.92 -1.06
C THR A 507 22.78 -0.17 -0.04
N CYS A 508 21.94 -0.31 1.00
CA CYS A 508 22.06 -1.41 1.97
C CYS A 508 21.96 -2.77 1.28
N LEU A 509 20.94 -2.94 0.44
CA LEU A 509 20.67 -4.21 -0.23
C LEU A 509 21.75 -4.58 -1.24
N ARG A 510 22.34 -3.59 -1.91
CA ARG A 510 23.50 -3.78 -2.78
C ARG A 510 24.70 -4.29 -1.99
N GLU A 511 25.00 -3.68 -0.84
CA GLU A 511 26.10 -4.13 0.03
C GLU A 511 25.90 -5.56 0.53
N PHE A 512 24.66 -5.90 0.91
CA PHE A 512 24.31 -7.27 1.28
C PHE A 512 24.50 -8.26 0.12
N GLN A 513 24.01 -7.90 -1.05
CA GLN A 513 24.08 -8.74 -2.24
C GLN A 513 25.53 -8.97 -2.67
N THR A 514 26.33 -7.91 -2.76
CA THR A 514 27.69 -7.96 -3.30
C THR A 514 28.71 -8.57 -2.33
N ARG A 515 28.57 -8.37 -1.02
CA ARG A 515 29.51 -8.89 -0.02
C ARG A 515 29.14 -10.27 0.52
N ALA A 516 27.85 -10.61 0.57
CA ALA A 516 27.40 -11.89 1.13
C ALA A 516 26.83 -12.82 0.03
N VAL A 517 25.72 -12.44 -0.60
CA VAL A 517 24.94 -13.35 -1.45
C VAL A 517 25.72 -13.82 -2.69
N LEU A 518 26.27 -12.88 -3.48
CA LEU A 518 27.01 -13.21 -4.70
C LEU A 518 28.32 -13.95 -4.42
N GLN A 519 28.99 -13.62 -3.31
CA GLN A 519 30.22 -14.29 -2.88
C GLN A 519 29.96 -15.62 -2.18
N LYS A 520 28.70 -15.93 -1.87
CA LYS A 520 28.30 -17.09 -1.05
C LYS A 520 29.03 -17.12 0.29
N VAL A 521 29.24 -15.94 0.88
CA VAL A 521 29.83 -15.77 2.21
C VAL A 521 28.73 -15.49 3.19
N GLU A 522 28.64 -16.30 4.25
CA GLU A 522 27.63 -16.11 5.29
C GLU A 522 27.83 -14.77 6.01
N PRO A 523 26.78 -13.93 6.14
CA PRO A 523 26.89 -12.64 6.83
C PRO A 523 27.04 -12.82 8.35
N THR A 524 27.78 -11.92 9.00
CA THR A 524 27.84 -11.85 10.46
C THR A 524 26.54 -11.30 11.06
N THR A 525 26.39 -11.39 12.39
CA THR A 525 25.20 -10.85 13.08
C THR A 525 25.17 -9.32 13.09
N ASP A 526 26.30 -8.68 12.92
CA ASP A 526 26.59 -7.24 12.97
C ASP A 526 27.04 -6.71 11.60
N PHE A 527 26.43 -7.23 10.53
CA PHE A 527 26.90 -7.09 9.14
C PHE A 527 27.16 -5.63 8.73
N TYR A 528 26.36 -4.70 9.25
CA TYR A 528 26.41 -3.28 8.92
C TYR A 528 27.12 -2.40 9.96
N GLN A 529 27.63 -2.96 11.07
CA GLN A 529 28.15 -2.16 12.20
C GLN A 529 29.26 -1.17 11.81
N ASN A 530 30.08 -1.53 10.81
CA ASN A 530 31.21 -0.69 10.35
C ASN A 530 30.86 0.18 9.13
N CYS A 531 29.60 0.19 8.69
CA CYS A 531 29.16 1.01 7.56
C CYS A 531 28.81 2.42 8.06
N HIS A 532 29.64 3.42 7.71
CA HIS A 532 29.50 4.80 8.20
C HIS A 532 28.15 5.47 7.82
N TRP A 533 27.52 5.05 6.72
CA TRP A 533 26.22 5.53 6.26
C TRP A 533 25.03 4.81 6.92
N TYR A 534 25.24 3.70 7.63
CA TYR A 534 24.14 2.91 8.20
C TYR A 534 23.32 3.66 9.26
N PRO A 535 23.91 4.52 10.13
CA PRO A 535 23.11 5.35 11.03
C PRO A 535 22.08 6.25 10.31
N GLU A 536 22.38 6.70 9.08
CA GLU A 536 21.51 7.59 8.30
C GLU A 536 20.19 6.91 7.93
N ILE A 537 20.24 5.66 7.45
CA ILE A 537 19.00 4.91 7.14
C ILE A 537 18.17 4.66 8.40
N ILE A 538 18.80 4.41 9.56
CA ILE A 538 18.09 4.22 10.82
C ILE A 538 17.38 5.52 11.24
N GLU A 539 18.05 6.66 11.11
CA GLU A 539 17.51 7.97 11.43
C GLU A 539 16.35 8.35 10.53
N ARG A 540 16.52 8.22 9.21
CA ARG A 540 15.44 8.48 8.25
C ARG A 540 14.27 7.51 8.43
N THR A 541 14.51 6.24 8.80
CA THR A 541 13.46 5.26 9.16
C THR A 541 12.59 5.77 10.32
N VAL A 542 13.20 6.32 11.38
CA VAL A 542 12.48 6.86 12.53
C VAL A 542 11.72 8.13 12.15
N GLN A 543 12.37 9.02 11.41
CA GLN A 543 11.79 10.28 10.98
C GLN A 543 10.55 10.08 10.08
N LEU A 544 10.62 9.18 9.11
CA LEU A 544 9.48 8.87 8.23
C LEU A 544 8.25 8.36 9.01
N ALA A 545 8.47 7.57 10.06
CA ALA A 545 7.37 7.10 10.91
C ALA A 545 6.72 8.24 11.71
N GLN A 546 7.48 9.28 12.05
CA GLN A 546 6.98 10.48 12.73
C GLN A 546 6.28 11.46 11.76
N GLU A 547 6.75 11.53 10.51
CA GLU A 547 6.17 12.35 9.43
C GLU A 547 4.85 11.76 8.87
N ALA A 548 4.51 10.53 9.23
CA ALA A 548 3.29 9.87 8.77
C ALA A 548 2.03 10.66 9.12
N GLN A 549 1.20 10.94 8.10
CA GLN A 549 -0.01 11.73 8.25
C GLN A 549 -1.14 10.86 8.80
N LEU A 550 -1.76 11.25 9.92
CA LEU A 550 -3.05 10.68 10.32
C LEU A 550 -4.12 11.21 9.35
N VAL A 551 -4.69 10.31 8.56
CA VAL A 551 -5.73 10.62 7.57
C VAL A 551 -7.11 10.59 8.20
N ALA A 552 -7.37 9.56 8.99
CA ALA A 552 -8.69 9.31 9.57
C ALA A 552 -8.60 8.54 10.88
N GLN A 553 -9.60 8.75 11.73
CA GLN A 553 -9.86 7.92 12.90
C GLN A 553 -11.37 7.72 13.01
N VAL A 554 -11.80 6.46 13.04
CA VAL A 554 -13.22 6.08 13.07
C VAL A 554 -13.44 5.18 14.27
N ASP A 555 -14.42 5.53 15.12
CA ASP A 555 -14.80 4.73 16.29
C ASP A 555 -15.50 3.42 15.89
N SER A 556 -15.39 2.38 16.70
CA SER A 556 -15.99 1.07 16.42
C SER A 556 -17.50 1.12 16.22
N ARG A 557 -18.20 2.07 16.84
CA ARG A 557 -19.66 2.24 16.66
C ARG A 557 -20.03 2.81 15.29
N SER A 558 -19.10 3.50 14.64
CA SER A 558 -19.30 4.08 13.32
C SER A 558 -18.89 3.13 12.19
N VAL A 559 -18.11 2.09 12.52
CA VAL A 559 -17.73 1.04 11.59
C VAL A 559 -18.94 0.13 11.35
N LYS A 560 -19.45 0.12 10.11
CA LYS A 560 -20.54 -0.77 9.70
C LYS A 560 -19.93 -2.07 9.18
N LEU A 561 -20.10 -3.16 9.91
CA LEU A 561 -19.73 -4.48 9.39
C LEU A 561 -20.93 -5.09 8.65
N PRO A 562 -20.69 -5.97 7.66
CA PRO A 562 -21.77 -6.65 6.96
C PRO A 562 -22.63 -7.50 7.91
N VAL A 563 -23.92 -7.65 7.56
CA VAL A 563 -24.94 -8.34 8.39
C VAL A 563 -24.56 -9.77 8.78
N HIS A 564 -23.66 -10.41 8.03
CA HIS A 564 -23.24 -11.79 8.25
C HIS A 564 -21.98 -11.94 9.12
N ALA A 565 -21.38 -10.85 9.59
CA ALA A 565 -20.21 -10.91 10.46
C ALA A 565 -20.64 -11.42 11.86
N ASP A 566 -19.93 -12.40 12.40
CA ASP A 566 -20.22 -12.94 13.73
C ASP A 566 -20.01 -11.86 14.80
N ASP A 567 -20.98 -11.70 15.69
CA ASP A 567 -20.95 -10.71 16.77
C ASP A 567 -20.33 -11.25 18.08
N ASN A 568 -20.06 -12.55 18.15
CA ASN A 568 -19.55 -13.22 19.35
C ASN A 568 -18.03 -13.31 19.36
N ALA A 569 -17.41 -12.62 20.33
CA ALA A 569 -15.96 -12.69 20.54
C ALA A 569 -15.44 -14.06 21.01
N PHE A 570 -16.32 -14.90 21.57
CA PHE A 570 -15.96 -16.22 22.08
C PHE A 570 -16.96 -17.28 21.63
N TRP A 571 -16.47 -18.47 21.30
CA TRP A 571 -17.31 -19.60 20.95
C TRP A 571 -18.14 -20.10 22.14
N ASN A 572 -19.41 -20.42 21.90
CA ASN A 572 -20.24 -21.12 22.88
C ASN A 572 -20.02 -22.63 22.79
N LEU A 573 -19.23 -23.19 23.70
CA LEU A 573 -18.87 -24.62 23.72
C LEU A 573 -19.93 -25.51 24.40
N ASN A 574 -21.05 -24.95 24.84
CA ASN A 574 -22.18 -25.71 25.38
C ASN A 574 -23.13 -26.23 24.28
N ARG A 575 -22.94 -25.79 23.04
CA ARG A 575 -23.70 -26.23 21.87
C ARG A 575 -22.97 -27.32 21.10
#